data_AF-A0A5S3WIM9-F1
#
_entry.id   AF-A0A5S3WIM9-F1
#
_cell.length_a   1.000
_cell.length_b   1.000
_cell.length_c   1.000
_cell.angle_alpha   90.00
_cell.angle_beta   90.00
_cell.angle_gamma   90.00
#
_symmetry.space_group_name_H-M   'P 1'
#
loop_
_entity.id
_entity.type
_entity.pdbx_description
1 polymer ?
#
loop_
_entity_poly.entity_id
_entity_poly.type
_entity_poly.pdbx_seq_one_letter_code
_entity_poly.pdbx_strand_id
1 'polypeptide(L)'
;QVQNSVDEYVFNAHYMPLTSEYGFHSSLSFMVQRGDYSSAQGFETYLARLRQVPRFFEQNIYWMKKGLETGLTQPKAVLAGYEESISAYLVDDVTESAFYAPFK
;
A
#
# COMPACT_ATOMS: atom_id res chain seq x y z
N GLN A 1 9.29 -16.89 14.98
CA GLN A 1 9.02 -15.81 14.01
C GLN A 1 9.49 -16.18 12.60
N VAL A 2 10.73 -16.63 12.38
CA VAL A 2 11.22 -17.02 11.03
C VAL A 2 10.38 -18.12 10.36
N GLN A 3 10.02 -19.18 11.10
CA GLN A 3 9.22 -20.28 10.54
C GLN A 3 7.86 -19.79 9.99
N ASN A 4 7.20 -18.88 10.70
CA ASN A 4 5.91 -18.32 10.25
C ASN A 4 6.04 -17.58 8.91
N SER A 5 7.11 -16.80 8.70
CA SER A 5 7.33 -16.11 7.43
C SER A 5 7.63 -17.09 6.28
N VAL A 6 8.31 -18.20 6.58
CA VAL A 6 8.52 -19.27 5.60
C VAL A 6 7.19 -19.93 5.25
N ASP A 7 6.39 -20.27 6.26
CA ASP A 7 5.09 -20.91 6.07
C ASP A 7 4.13 -20.00 5.29
N GLU A 8 4.07 -18.70 5.61
CA GLU A 8 3.28 -17.71 4.86
C GLU A 8 3.67 -17.66 3.38
N TYR A 9 4.96 -17.75 3.07
CA TYR A 9 5.41 -17.82 1.68
C TYR A 9 5.00 -19.14 1.02
N VAL A 10 5.22 -20.28 1.69
CA VAL A 10 4.86 -21.62 1.21
C VAL A 10 3.35 -21.73 0.94
N PHE A 11 2.53 -21.11 1.77
CA PHE A 11 1.07 -21.10 1.64
C PHE A 11 0.54 -19.87 0.87
N ASN A 12 1.39 -19.16 0.13
CA ASN A 12 1.03 -18.07 -0.77
C ASN A 12 0.27 -16.90 -0.12
N ALA A 13 0.50 -16.61 1.17
CA ALA A 13 -0.16 -15.49 1.87
C ALA A 13 0.02 -14.14 1.13
N HIS A 14 1.17 -13.96 0.46
CA HIS A 14 1.49 -12.78 -0.35
C HIS A 14 0.57 -12.59 -1.58
N TYR A 15 -0.21 -13.58 -2.00
CA TYR A 15 -1.19 -13.45 -3.09
C TYR A 15 -2.42 -12.64 -2.67
N MET A 16 -2.61 -12.45 -1.36
CA MET A 16 -3.74 -11.72 -0.79
C MET A 16 -3.23 -10.52 0.03
N PRO A 17 -2.69 -9.47 -0.63
CA PRO A 17 -2.12 -8.29 0.04
C PRO A 17 -3.17 -7.34 0.64
N LEU A 18 -4.43 -7.78 0.74
CA LEU A 18 -5.54 -7.07 1.36
C LEU A 18 -6.52 -8.02 2.05
N THR A 19 -7.23 -7.48 3.04
CA THR A 19 -8.31 -8.08 3.82
C THR A 19 -9.44 -7.04 3.95
N SER A 20 -10.51 -7.33 4.70
CA SER A 20 -11.53 -6.32 5.03
C SER A 20 -10.97 -5.17 5.88
N GLU A 21 -9.96 -5.46 6.71
CA GLU A 21 -9.41 -4.51 7.70
C GLU A 21 -8.10 -3.85 7.26
N TYR A 22 -7.45 -4.39 6.22
CA TYR A 22 -6.13 -3.96 5.81
C TYR A 22 -5.98 -4.00 4.30
N GLY A 23 -5.23 -3.06 3.75
CA GLY A 23 -4.76 -3.09 2.37
C GLY A 23 -3.36 -2.55 2.26
N PHE A 24 -2.57 -3.09 1.34
CA PHE A 24 -1.22 -2.57 1.07
C PHE A 24 -1.17 -1.05 0.83
N HIS A 25 -2.25 -0.45 0.31
CA HIS A 25 -2.35 1.00 0.10
C HIS A 25 -2.29 1.81 1.40
N SER A 26 -2.83 1.30 2.52
CA SER A 26 -2.86 2.02 3.79
C SER A 26 -1.45 2.21 4.37
N SER A 27 -0.51 1.33 3.99
CA SER A 27 0.90 1.42 4.38
C SER A 27 1.59 2.68 3.86
N LEU A 28 1.08 3.30 2.79
CA LEU A 28 1.64 4.53 2.23
C LEU A 28 1.61 5.70 3.23
N SER A 29 0.62 5.73 4.14
CA SER A 29 0.51 6.78 5.17
C SER A 29 1.76 6.85 6.06
N PHE A 30 2.39 5.71 6.34
CA PHE A 30 3.63 5.65 7.12
C PHE A 30 4.83 6.26 6.40
N MET A 31 4.79 6.36 5.06
CA MET A 31 5.86 7.01 4.29
C MET A 31 6.00 8.48 4.67
N VAL A 32 4.87 9.16 4.87
CA VAL A 32 4.81 10.55 5.31
C VAL A 32 5.22 10.65 6.78
N GLN A 33 4.60 9.84 7.65
CA GLN A 33 4.81 9.92 9.09
C GLN A 33 6.27 9.63 9.52
N ARG A 34 6.99 8.80 8.76
CA ARG A 34 8.37 8.38 9.06
C ARG A 34 9.43 9.13 8.23
N GLY A 35 9.03 10.15 7.47
CA GLY A 35 9.98 10.99 6.74
C GLY A 35 10.80 11.85 7.70
N ASP A 36 12.08 12.06 7.37
CA ASP A 36 12.84 13.17 7.94
C ASP A 36 12.63 14.37 7.03
N TYR A 37 12.14 15.47 7.60
CA TYR A 37 11.91 16.73 6.87
C TYR A 37 12.73 17.89 7.45
N SER A 38 13.71 17.58 8.31
CA SER A 38 14.63 18.57 8.88
C SER A 38 15.80 18.91 7.93
N SER A 39 15.97 18.14 6.85
CA SER A 39 17.09 18.26 5.92
C SER A 39 16.69 18.04 4.47
N ALA A 40 17.43 18.63 3.53
CA ALA A 40 17.23 18.42 2.09
C ALA A 40 17.36 16.94 1.70
N GLN A 41 18.27 16.20 2.33
CA GLN A 41 18.46 14.76 2.11
C GLN A 41 17.23 13.94 2.52
N GLY A 42 16.52 14.37 3.56
CA GLY A 42 15.26 13.77 3.99
C GLY A 42 14.15 13.92 2.96
N PHE A 43 14.01 15.13 2.38
CA PHE A 43 13.09 15.39 1.27
C PHE A 43 13.43 14.56 0.02
N GLU A 44 14.71 14.48 -0.37
CA GLU A 44 15.13 13.66 -1.51
C GLU A 44 14.78 12.17 -1.31
N THR A 45 14.95 11.69 -0.08
CA THR A 45 14.57 10.32 0.29
C THR A 45 13.06 10.11 0.19
N TYR A 46 12.27 11.07 0.66
CA TYR A 46 10.82 11.03 0.57
C TYR A 46 10.34 11.03 -0.90
N LEU A 47 10.87 11.93 -1.73
CA LEU A 47 10.58 11.98 -3.16
C LEU A 47 10.98 10.68 -3.88
N ALA A 48 12.13 10.10 -3.52
CA ALA A 48 12.56 8.81 -4.04
C ALA A 48 11.58 7.69 -3.70
N ARG A 49 11.03 7.66 -2.47
CA ARG A 49 9.99 6.69 -2.07
C ARG A 49 8.67 6.92 -2.81
N LEU A 50 8.23 8.17 -2.97
CA LEU A 50 7.01 8.50 -3.73
C LEU A 50 7.09 8.00 -5.17
N ARG A 51 8.25 8.15 -5.84
CA ARG A 51 8.48 7.62 -7.19
C ARG A 51 8.36 6.10 -7.29
N GLN A 52 8.45 5.36 -6.18
CA GLN A 52 8.30 3.90 -6.16
C GLN A 52 6.84 3.43 -5.98
N VAL A 53 5.91 4.34 -5.68
CA VAL A 53 4.50 4.00 -5.43
C VAL A 53 3.86 3.27 -6.63
N PRO A 54 4.03 3.70 -7.89
CA PRO A 54 3.46 2.98 -9.03
C PRO A 54 3.95 1.52 -9.11
N ARG A 55 5.27 1.31 -9.01
CA ARG A 55 5.87 -0.03 -9.00
C ARG A 55 5.34 -0.89 -7.85
N PHE A 56 5.19 -0.32 -6.66
CA PHE A 56 4.64 -1.02 -5.50
C PHE A 56 3.19 -1.47 -5.75
N PHE A 57 2.37 -0.62 -6.36
CA PHE A 57 0.99 -0.95 -6.71
C PHE A 57 0.92 -2.04 -7.79
N GLU A 58 1.74 -1.94 -8.83
CA GLU A 58 1.83 -2.96 -9.88
C GLU A 58 2.18 -4.34 -9.30
N GLN A 59 3.13 -4.40 -8.37
CA GLN A 59 3.53 -5.63 -7.71
C GLN A 59 2.40 -6.24 -6.88
N ASN A 60 1.68 -5.43 -6.09
CA ASN A 60 0.54 -5.93 -5.30
C ASN A 60 -0.64 -6.35 -6.20
N ILE A 61 -0.92 -5.61 -7.27
CA ILE A 61 -1.93 -5.99 -8.27
C ILE A 61 -1.56 -7.30 -8.96
N TYR A 62 -0.29 -7.49 -9.30
CA TYR A 62 0.20 -8.75 -9.84
C TYR A 62 -0.09 -9.93 -8.90
N TRP A 63 0.18 -9.79 -7.61
CA TRP A 63 -0.11 -10.83 -6.62
C TRP A 63 -1.61 -11.07 -6.43
N MET A 64 -2.43 -10.02 -6.39
CA MET A 64 -3.89 -10.18 -6.35
C MET A 64 -4.42 -10.95 -7.56
N LYS A 65 -3.88 -10.69 -8.76
CA LYS A 65 -4.23 -11.45 -9.97
C LYS A 65 -3.84 -12.93 -9.82
N LYS A 66 -2.68 -13.23 -9.23
CA LYS A 66 -2.28 -14.61 -8.91
C LYS A 66 -3.22 -15.27 -7.90
N GLY A 67 -3.67 -14.54 -6.88
CA GLY A 67 -4.69 -15.00 -5.94
C GLY A 67 -6.02 -15.34 -6.62
N LEU A 68 -6.46 -14.51 -7.57
CA LEU A 68 -7.66 -14.80 -8.37
C LEU A 68 -7.50 -16.06 -9.23
N GLU A 69 -6.35 -16.25 -9.88
CA GLU A 69 -6.05 -17.43 -10.71
C GLU A 69 -6.08 -18.75 -9.90
N THR A 70 -5.70 -18.71 -8.62
CA THR A 70 -5.62 -19.90 -7.75
C THR A 70 -6.80 -20.05 -6.80
N GLY A 71 -7.78 -19.13 -6.82
CA GLY A 71 -8.89 -19.11 -5.89
C GLY A 71 -8.53 -18.66 -4.46
N LEU A 72 -7.31 -18.17 -4.25
CA LEU A 72 -6.83 -17.63 -2.97
C LEU A 72 -7.14 -16.12 -2.91
N THR A 73 -8.39 -15.78 -2.61
CA THR A 73 -8.87 -14.39 -2.55
C THR A 73 -9.88 -14.18 -1.42
N GLN A 74 -10.12 -12.91 -1.06
CA GLN A 74 -11.12 -12.55 -0.08
C GLN A 74 -12.54 -12.81 -0.63
N PRO A 75 -13.50 -13.22 0.21
CA PRO A 75 -14.90 -13.31 -0.21
C PRO A 75 -15.42 -11.94 -0.65
N LYS A 76 -16.13 -11.86 -1.78
CA LYS A 76 -16.67 -10.58 -2.30
C LYS A 76 -17.45 -9.78 -1.26
N ALA A 77 -18.20 -10.45 -0.38
CA ALA A 77 -19.03 -9.81 0.63
C ALA A 77 -18.23 -8.96 1.64
N VAL A 78 -16.97 -9.33 1.94
CA VAL A 78 -16.14 -8.59 2.90
C VAL A 78 -15.44 -7.38 2.28
N LEU A 79 -15.56 -7.20 0.96
CA LEU A 79 -14.95 -6.09 0.21
C LEU A 79 -15.95 -4.99 -0.16
N ALA A 80 -17.22 -5.11 0.26
CA ALA A 80 -18.21 -4.07 0.02
C ALA A 80 -17.76 -2.75 0.69
N GLY A 81 -17.66 -1.67 -0.09
CA GLY A 81 -17.21 -0.36 0.40
C GLY A 81 -15.69 -0.22 0.55
N TYR A 82 -14.90 -1.23 0.16
CA TYR A 82 -13.43 -1.16 0.29
C TYR A 82 -12.82 0.01 -0.50
N GLU A 83 -13.46 0.46 -1.58
CA GLU A 83 -13.08 1.65 -2.34
C GLU A 83 -13.01 2.94 -1.50
N GLU A 84 -13.80 3.04 -0.43
CA GLU A 84 -13.80 4.20 0.49
C GLU A 84 -12.46 4.31 1.24
N SER A 85 -11.78 3.19 1.49
CA SER A 85 -10.43 3.19 2.09
C SER A 85 -9.37 3.81 1.16
N ILE A 86 -9.64 3.84 -0.15
CA ILE A 86 -8.73 4.36 -1.17
C ILE A 86 -9.11 5.80 -1.54
N SER A 87 -10.40 6.15 -1.53
CA SER A 87 -10.88 7.47 -1.98
C SER A 87 -10.27 8.62 -1.18
N ALA A 88 -9.88 8.39 0.08
CA ALA A 88 -9.18 9.39 0.90
C ALA A 88 -7.84 9.87 0.31
N TYR A 89 -7.26 9.14 -0.64
CA TYR A 89 -6.02 9.50 -1.33
C TYR A 89 -6.26 10.18 -2.68
N LEU A 90 -7.50 10.20 -3.16
CA LEU A 90 -7.89 10.81 -4.43
C LEU A 90 -8.37 12.24 -4.17
N VAL A 91 -7.55 13.22 -4.54
CA VAL A 91 -7.84 14.65 -4.39
C VAL A 91 -7.70 15.34 -5.74
N ASP A 92 -8.53 16.36 -5.98
CA ASP A 92 -8.46 17.17 -7.20
C ASP A 92 -7.26 18.12 -7.17
N ASP A 93 -7.00 18.73 -6.00
CA ASP A 93 -5.83 19.55 -5.75
C ASP A 93 -4.75 18.74 -5.02
N VAL A 94 -3.59 18.59 -5.65
CA VAL A 94 -2.45 17.87 -5.09
C VAL A 94 -1.98 18.45 -3.76
N THR A 95 -2.19 19.74 -3.50
CA THR A 95 -1.81 20.41 -2.24
C THR A 95 -2.71 20.01 -1.07
N GLU A 96 -3.88 19.43 -1.34
CA GLU A 96 -4.77 18.86 -0.33
C GLU A 96 -4.38 17.43 0.06
N SER A 97 -3.51 16.78 -0.73
CA SER A 97 -3.07 15.41 -0.47
C SER A 97 -2.30 15.31 0.85
N ALA A 98 -2.54 14.25 1.61
CA ALA A 98 -1.72 13.89 2.77
C ALA A 98 -0.23 13.68 2.39
N PHE A 99 0.05 13.28 1.14
CA PHE A 99 1.42 13.15 0.62
C PHE A 99 2.09 14.51 0.32
N TYR A 100 1.32 15.59 0.26
CA TYR A 100 1.86 16.93 0.08
C TYR A 100 2.21 17.61 1.41
N ALA A 101 1.74 17.07 2.54
CA ALA A 101 1.92 17.67 3.87
C ALA A 101 3.37 18.13 4.19
N PRO A 102 4.44 17.41 3.80
CA PRO A 102 5.81 17.85 4.09
C PRO A 102 6.27 19.12 3.36
N PHE A 103 5.57 19.54 2.30
CA PHE A 103 5.93 20.70 1.48
C PHE A 103 5.16 21.97 1.85
N LYS A 104 4.25 21.88 2.82
CA LYS A 104 3.56 23.03 3.40
C LYS A 104 4.43 23.69 4.47
#